data_AF-A0A4V1L9N1-F1
#
_entry.id   AF-A0A4V1L9N1-F1
#
_cell.length_a   1.000
_cell.length_b   1.000
_cell.length_c   1.000
_cell.angle_alpha   90.00
_cell.angle_beta   90.00
_cell.angle_gamma   90.00
#
_symmetry.space_group_name_H-M   'P 1'
#
loop_
_entity.id
_entity.type
_entity.pdbx_description
1 polymer ?
#
loop_
_entity_poly.entity_id
_entity_poly.type
_entity_poly.pdbx_seq_one_letter_code
_entity_poly.pdbx_strand_id
1 'polypeptide(L)'
;MKNLLLILLLLLTGEISAQQTATIVVKTTPDNEIAYWPTGKDHLFFITLGTKAQADPQGQFVHEFSVSRPTTIHVWAKGNNSFTLYLTPGSKDTIAVAKNTINFSGTNRVYNRCLKAVDDYQQYSDNLIYMQPHELEGVTSLEQYHQLADARMKQALDSVNASGLDKEFLAEQRAHIDYTHRSIFLHVAMYLVKNENFTENWRKELAEIINQPVDSDYLRSYRGIGLFINDLIGAQFIKLENGKPEEIKDYCSFRFDRYRKFFKGDNLQYAQALLIYEDEFQTRNTPSIPQLYERYKAEFPNSPFLSVLEPGVNKNLRFQNSRIDDKDYHILPCDSTVENLEDAVKPFKGKVVYIDVWATWCGPCIKKFQYLPALKEKTHNMDIVYLYISIDRPQDKEKWEKTIGYHQLKGYHLLVNEKLGKSLYAELGNERQILSIPCFVVIDKTGKIAIRHAAAPDEPEKVIEQLGTYYNE
;
A
#
# COMPACT_ATOMS: atom_id res chain seq x y z
N MET A 1 19.65 -53.13 35.98
CA MET A 1 20.22 -51.95 35.27
C MET A 1 20.69 -52.27 33.84
N LYS A 2 19.88 -52.95 33.01
CA LYS A 2 20.19 -53.10 31.57
C LYS A 2 18.99 -52.97 30.61
N ASN A 3 17.78 -52.73 31.13
CA ASN A 3 16.57 -52.60 30.31
C ASN A 3 15.90 -51.21 30.38
N LEU A 4 16.57 -50.19 30.92
CA LEU A 4 16.03 -48.82 30.95
C LEU A 4 16.72 -47.84 29.98
N LEU A 5 17.80 -48.26 29.31
CA LEU A 5 18.54 -47.39 28.38
C LEU A 5 18.08 -47.48 26.92
N LEU A 6 17.24 -48.47 26.56
CA LEU A 6 16.78 -48.64 25.17
C LEU A 6 15.44 -47.94 24.86
N ILE A 7 14.72 -47.44 25.88
CA ILE A 7 13.43 -46.76 25.71
C ILE A 7 13.59 -45.22 25.67
N LEU A 8 14.75 -44.69 26.06
CA LEU A 8 15.04 -43.25 26.00
C LEU A 8 15.68 -42.76 24.70
N LEU A 9 15.87 -43.64 23.71
CA LEU A 9 16.44 -43.31 22.39
C LEU A 9 15.44 -43.45 21.22
N LEU A 10 14.15 -43.71 21.50
CA LEU A 10 13.10 -43.90 20.50
C LEU A 10 11.98 -42.83 20.55
N LEU A 11 12.18 -41.72 21.27
CA LEU A 11 11.20 -40.61 21.35
C LEU A 11 11.80 -39.24 21.00
N LEU A 12 12.84 -39.22 20.17
CA LEU A 12 13.36 -38.03 19.50
C LEU A 12 13.56 -38.31 17.99
N THR A 13 12.57 -38.94 17.35
CA THR A 13 12.36 -38.79 15.91
C THR A 13 11.22 -37.80 15.72
N GLY A 14 11.42 -36.56 16.18
CA GLY A 14 10.88 -35.46 15.40
C GLY A 14 11.59 -35.56 14.06
N GLU A 15 10.86 -35.79 12.98
CA GLU A 15 11.40 -35.67 11.62
C GLU A 15 12.01 -34.26 11.51
N ILE A 16 13.33 -34.16 11.70
CA ILE A 16 14.10 -33.05 11.20
C ILE A 16 14.05 -33.26 9.68
N SER A 17 12.98 -32.79 9.04
CA SER A 17 12.92 -32.70 7.58
C SER A 17 14.14 -31.90 7.16
N ALA A 18 15.15 -32.58 6.60
CA ALA A 18 16.35 -31.94 6.13
C ALA A 18 15.92 -30.89 5.09
N GLN A 19 16.22 -29.62 5.34
CA GLN A 19 15.87 -28.53 4.45
C GLN A 19 16.53 -28.80 3.09
N GLN A 20 15.74 -28.88 2.01
CA GLN A 20 16.25 -29.12 0.65
C GLN A 20 16.13 -27.84 -0.18
N THR A 21 16.95 -27.77 -1.22
CA THR A 21 16.97 -26.61 -2.11
C THR A 21 15.93 -26.75 -3.22
N ALA A 22 15.06 -25.75 -3.36
CA ALA A 22 14.25 -25.54 -4.55
C ALA A 22 14.92 -24.49 -5.45
N THR A 23 15.28 -24.86 -6.68
CA THR A 23 15.93 -23.95 -7.64
C THR A 23 14.91 -23.35 -8.59
N ILE A 24 14.89 -22.02 -8.68
CA ILE A 24 14.08 -21.28 -9.64
C ILE A 24 14.99 -20.58 -10.63
N VAL A 25 14.72 -20.75 -11.92
CA VAL A 25 15.32 -19.96 -13.00
C VAL A 25 14.24 -19.10 -13.63
N VAL A 26 14.24 -17.79 -13.36
CA VAL A 26 13.36 -16.83 -14.03
C VAL A 26 14.12 -16.18 -15.18
N LYS A 27 13.69 -16.45 -16.41
CA LYS A 27 14.28 -15.85 -17.62
C LYS A 27 13.48 -14.61 -18.01
N THR A 28 14.15 -13.46 -17.99
CA THR A 28 13.65 -12.14 -18.36
C THR A 28 14.54 -11.51 -19.44
N THR A 29 14.30 -10.24 -19.81
CA THR A 29 15.31 -9.48 -20.56
C THR A 29 16.52 -9.16 -19.66
N PRO A 30 17.73 -8.94 -20.23
CA PRO A 30 18.89 -8.45 -19.47
C PRO A 30 18.55 -7.18 -18.66
N ASP A 31 19.22 -7.01 -17.51
CA ASP A 31 19.09 -5.85 -16.60
C ASP A 31 17.71 -5.64 -15.95
N ASN A 32 16.88 -6.69 -15.89
CA ASN A 32 15.63 -6.65 -15.13
C ASN A 32 15.85 -7.00 -13.65
N GLU A 33 15.20 -6.21 -12.78
CA GLU A 33 15.01 -6.53 -11.37
C GLU A 33 13.76 -7.41 -11.21
N ILE A 34 13.86 -8.41 -10.34
CA ILE A 34 12.69 -9.08 -9.77
C ILE A 34 12.58 -8.76 -8.28
N ALA A 35 11.36 -8.82 -7.77
CA ALA A 35 11.08 -8.84 -6.34
C ALA A 35 10.28 -10.11 -6.02
N TYR A 36 10.53 -10.73 -4.88
CA TYR A 36 9.76 -11.89 -4.45
C TYR A 36 9.53 -11.91 -2.94
N TRP A 37 8.43 -12.49 -2.50
CA TRP A 37 8.10 -12.65 -1.09
C TRP A 37 7.38 -13.97 -0.82
N PRO A 38 7.58 -14.57 0.36
CA PRO A 38 6.78 -15.70 0.81
C PRO A 38 5.29 -15.36 0.84
N THR A 39 4.46 -16.33 0.49
CA THR A 39 3.00 -16.22 0.57
C THR A 39 2.40 -17.39 1.35
N GLY A 40 1.11 -17.30 1.62
CA GLY A 40 0.37 -18.29 2.39
C GLY A 40 0.06 -17.80 3.80
N LYS A 41 -0.64 -18.65 4.56
CA LYS A 41 -1.31 -18.30 5.82
C LYS A 41 -0.39 -17.77 6.93
N ASP A 42 0.92 -18.01 6.83
CA ASP A 42 1.92 -17.66 7.84
C ASP A 42 2.59 -16.30 7.57
N HIS A 43 2.26 -15.63 6.47
CA HIS A 43 2.92 -14.40 6.02
C HIS A 43 1.93 -13.28 5.77
N LEU A 44 2.22 -12.08 6.26
CA LEU A 44 1.50 -10.88 5.84
C LEU A 44 1.82 -10.59 4.37
N PHE A 45 0.81 -10.58 3.50
CA PHE A 45 0.98 -10.34 2.07
C PHE A 45 1.35 -8.88 1.78
N PHE A 46 2.64 -8.54 1.60
CA PHE A 46 3.06 -7.18 1.22
C PHE A 46 4.37 -7.11 0.43
N ILE A 47 4.36 -6.32 -0.65
CA ILE A 47 5.49 -6.15 -1.59
C ILE A 47 6.73 -5.50 -0.97
N THR A 48 6.54 -4.67 0.07
CA THR A 48 7.60 -3.94 0.79
C THR A 48 8.46 -4.85 1.66
N LEU A 49 7.99 -6.06 1.95
CA LEU A 49 8.75 -7.12 2.61
C LEU A 49 9.46 -8.03 1.59
N GLY A 50 9.31 -7.75 0.29
CA GLY A 50 9.91 -8.53 -0.77
C GLY A 50 11.42 -8.39 -0.86
N THR A 51 12.09 -9.51 -1.06
CA THR A 51 13.51 -9.53 -1.40
C THR A 51 13.67 -9.17 -2.87
N LYS A 52 14.56 -8.22 -3.16
CA LYS A 52 14.90 -7.82 -4.52
C LYS A 52 16.12 -8.57 -5.01
N ALA A 53 16.14 -8.90 -6.30
CA ALA A 53 17.29 -9.48 -6.95
C ALA A 53 17.40 -9.05 -8.41
N GLN A 54 18.63 -9.01 -8.90
CA GLN A 54 18.96 -8.63 -10.27
C GLN A 54 19.17 -9.89 -11.13
N ALA A 55 18.73 -9.83 -12.38
CA ALA A 55 19.09 -10.84 -13.38
C ALA A 55 20.59 -10.75 -13.73
N ASP A 56 21.16 -11.88 -14.16
CA ASP A 56 22.49 -11.94 -14.74
C ASP A 56 22.55 -11.25 -16.12
N PRO A 57 23.74 -11.05 -16.73
CA PRO A 57 23.87 -10.42 -18.05
C PRO A 57 23.15 -11.16 -19.19
N GLN A 58 22.75 -12.42 -18.98
CA GLN A 58 21.95 -13.20 -19.92
C GLN A 58 20.44 -13.07 -19.66
N GLY A 59 20.04 -12.21 -18.72
CA GLY A 59 18.65 -12.00 -18.33
C GLY A 59 18.09 -13.14 -17.48
N GLN A 60 18.92 -13.94 -16.82
CA GLN A 60 18.47 -15.03 -15.96
C GLN A 60 18.63 -14.66 -14.49
N PHE A 61 17.55 -14.82 -13.73
CA PHE A 61 17.60 -14.87 -12.29
C PHE A 61 17.60 -16.34 -11.86
N VAL A 62 18.68 -16.79 -11.23
CA VAL A 62 18.78 -18.12 -10.64
C VAL A 62 18.81 -17.97 -9.12
N HIS A 63 17.88 -18.61 -8.42
CA HIS A 63 17.85 -18.57 -6.96
C HIS A 63 17.47 -19.90 -6.35
N GLU A 64 18.07 -20.13 -5.20
CA GLU A 64 17.96 -21.36 -4.44
C GLU A 64 17.24 -21.07 -3.13
N PHE A 65 16.01 -21.54 -3.03
CA PHE A 65 15.18 -21.41 -1.85
C PHE A 65 15.41 -22.60 -0.93
N SER A 66 15.66 -22.35 0.35
CA SER A 66 15.77 -23.41 1.35
C SER A 66 14.37 -23.78 1.85
N VAL A 67 13.83 -24.91 1.38
CA VAL A 67 12.43 -25.32 1.57
C VAL A 67 12.36 -26.67 2.29
N SER A 68 11.64 -26.74 3.40
CA SER A 68 11.45 -27.97 4.20
C SER A 68 10.10 -28.65 3.99
N ARG A 69 9.12 -27.92 3.44
CA ARG A 69 7.77 -28.38 3.08
C ARG A 69 7.26 -27.58 1.88
N PRO A 70 6.27 -28.07 1.11
CA PRO A 70 5.69 -27.29 0.03
C PRO A 70 5.23 -25.90 0.48
N THR A 71 5.52 -24.89 -0.33
CA THR A 71 5.19 -23.48 -0.04
C THR A 71 4.94 -22.71 -1.32
N THR A 72 4.42 -21.49 -1.20
CA THR A 72 4.28 -20.55 -2.30
C THR A 72 5.13 -19.31 -2.09
N ILE A 73 5.60 -18.74 -3.19
CA ILE A 73 6.17 -17.40 -3.23
C ILE A 73 5.44 -16.59 -4.30
N HIS A 74 5.29 -15.30 -4.10
CA HIS A 74 4.90 -14.39 -5.17
C HIS A 74 6.14 -13.77 -5.77
N VAL A 75 6.16 -13.66 -7.10
CA VAL A 75 7.25 -13.05 -7.86
C VAL A 75 6.67 -11.90 -8.66
N TRP A 76 7.33 -10.75 -8.58
CA TRP A 76 7.11 -9.61 -9.44
C TRP A 76 8.33 -9.41 -10.33
N ALA A 77 8.10 -9.32 -11.64
CA ALA A 77 9.11 -8.99 -12.63
C ALA A 77 8.78 -7.66 -13.29
N LYS A 78 9.81 -6.86 -13.55
CA LYS A 78 9.72 -5.58 -14.27
C LYS A 78 8.94 -5.74 -15.59
N GLY A 79 7.99 -4.85 -15.84
CA GLY A 79 7.05 -4.96 -16.96
C GLY A 79 5.63 -5.43 -16.58
N ASN A 80 5.29 -5.36 -15.27
CA ASN A 80 3.97 -5.65 -14.71
C ASN A 80 3.55 -7.13 -14.77
N ASN A 81 4.52 -8.05 -14.86
CA ASN A 81 4.26 -9.47 -14.76
C ASN A 81 4.47 -9.91 -13.31
N SER A 82 3.37 -10.23 -12.61
CA SER A 82 3.44 -10.86 -11.29
C SER A 82 2.72 -12.21 -11.31
N PHE A 83 3.26 -13.17 -10.57
CA PHE A 83 2.76 -14.55 -10.56
C PHE A 83 3.21 -15.28 -9.30
N THR A 84 2.42 -16.26 -8.90
CA THR A 84 2.67 -17.11 -7.75
C THR A 84 3.34 -18.41 -8.20
N LEU A 85 4.40 -18.80 -7.50
CA LEU A 85 5.13 -20.05 -7.73
C LEU A 85 4.96 -21.00 -6.56
N TYR A 86 4.75 -22.26 -6.88
CA TYR A 86 4.77 -23.39 -5.97
C TYR A 86 6.16 -23.99 -5.91
N LEU A 87 6.68 -24.14 -4.68
CA LEU A 87 8.00 -24.70 -4.41
C LEU A 87 7.85 -25.96 -3.59
N THR A 88 8.61 -26.99 -3.95
CA THR A 88 8.68 -28.25 -3.21
C THR A 88 10.14 -28.57 -2.88
N PRO A 89 10.43 -29.26 -1.76
CA PRO A 89 11.79 -29.69 -1.43
C PRO A 89 12.47 -30.40 -2.62
N GLY A 90 13.63 -29.92 -3.05
CA GLY A 90 14.39 -30.49 -4.17
C GLY A 90 13.88 -30.12 -5.57
N SER A 91 12.89 -29.23 -5.70
CA SER A 91 12.33 -28.87 -7.00
C SER A 91 13.30 -28.10 -7.88
N LYS A 92 13.19 -28.26 -9.20
CA LYS A 92 13.92 -27.46 -10.17
C LYS A 92 12.93 -26.96 -11.20
N ASP A 93 12.68 -25.67 -11.18
CA ASP A 93 11.66 -25.03 -11.99
C ASP A 93 12.26 -23.89 -12.83
N THR A 94 11.85 -23.81 -14.09
CA THR A 94 12.24 -22.72 -15.00
C THR A 94 11.00 -21.99 -15.48
N ILE A 95 11.00 -20.68 -15.30
CA ILE A 95 9.94 -19.74 -15.62
C ILE A 95 10.48 -18.82 -16.71
N ALA A 96 9.94 -18.93 -17.93
CA ALA A 96 10.26 -17.99 -18.99
C ALA A 96 9.17 -16.90 -19.04
N VAL A 97 9.55 -15.66 -18.75
CA VAL A 97 8.66 -14.49 -18.76
C VAL A 97 8.89 -13.71 -20.05
N ALA A 98 7.89 -13.68 -20.92
CA ALA A 98 7.82 -12.82 -22.08
C ALA A 98 6.76 -11.73 -21.86
N LYS A 99 6.72 -10.71 -22.73
CA LYS A 99 5.90 -9.50 -22.55
C LYS A 99 4.46 -9.77 -22.11
N ASN A 100 3.82 -10.82 -22.64
CA ASN A 100 2.43 -11.18 -22.34
C ASN A 100 2.23 -12.66 -21.98
N THR A 101 3.29 -13.44 -21.81
CA THR A 101 3.18 -14.90 -21.59
C THR A 101 4.19 -15.38 -20.57
N ILE A 102 3.77 -16.35 -19.75
CA ILE A 102 4.60 -16.99 -18.75
C ILE A 102 4.59 -18.48 -19.00
N ASN A 103 5.76 -19.06 -19.24
CA ASN A 103 5.90 -20.48 -19.50
C ASN A 103 6.59 -21.17 -18.33
N PHE A 104 5.89 -22.13 -17.72
CA PHE A 104 6.40 -22.94 -16.63
C PHE A 104 6.94 -24.27 -17.15
N SER A 105 8.09 -24.69 -16.62
CA SER A 105 8.72 -25.98 -16.87
C SER A 105 9.44 -26.45 -15.62
N GLY A 106 9.74 -27.76 -15.54
CA GLY A 106 10.36 -28.36 -14.35
C GLY A 106 9.36 -29.12 -13.47
N THR A 107 9.79 -29.36 -12.23
CA THR A 107 9.12 -30.23 -11.25
C THR A 107 7.67 -29.80 -10.97
N ASN A 108 7.44 -28.53 -10.67
CA ASN A 108 6.15 -27.99 -10.23
C ASN A 108 5.35 -27.35 -11.37
N ARG A 109 5.67 -27.68 -12.64
CA ARG A 109 5.01 -27.10 -13.83
C ARG A 109 3.48 -27.12 -13.76
N VAL A 110 2.87 -28.22 -13.33
CA VAL A 110 1.40 -28.35 -13.29
C VAL A 110 0.81 -27.47 -12.18
N TYR A 111 1.43 -27.45 -11.00
CA TYR A 111 1.07 -26.55 -9.89
C TYR A 111 1.16 -25.08 -10.31
N ASN A 112 2.28 -24.67 -10.93
CA ASN A 112 2.49 -23.29 -11.36
C ASN A 112 1.51 -22.85 -12.45
N ARG A 113 1.11 -23.75 -13.36
CA ARG A 113 0.04 -23.46 -14.33
C ARG A 113 -1.32 -23.29 -13.66
N CYS A 114 -1.62 -24.09 -12.62
CA CYS A 114 -2.84 -23.95 -11.85
C CYS A 114 -2.87 -22.61 -11.09
N LEU A 115 -1.79 -22.26 -10.39
CA LEU A 115 -1.64 -20.96 -9.73
C LEU A 115 -1.78 -19.80 -10.70
N LYS A 116 -1.21 -19.91 -11.90
CA LYS A 116 -1.35 -18.88 -12.94
C LYS A 116 -2.81 -18.64 -13.35
N ALA A 117 -3.64 -19.69 -13.43
CA ALA A 117 -5.06 -19.53 -13.73
C ALA A 117 -5.81 -18.79 -12.60
N VAL A 118 -5.43 -19.04 -11.35
CA VAL A 118 -5.96 -18.31 -10.18
C VAL A 118 -5.49 -16.85 -10.20
N ASP A 119 -4.20 -16.60 -10.45
CA ASP A 119 -3.63 -15.26 -10.58
C ASP A 119 -4.28 -14.47 -11.73
N ASP A 120 -4.61 -15.12 -12.84
CA ASP A 120 -5.31 -14.47 -13.97
C ASP A 120 -6.73 -14.04 -13.59
N TYR A 121 -7.43 -14.85 -12.79
CA TYR A 121 -8.74 -14.47 -12.27
C TYR A 121 -8.64 -13.37 -11.21
N GLN A 122 -7.60 -13.40 -10.36
CA GLN A 122 -7.30 -12.27 -9.47
C GLN A 122 -6.99 -11.00 -10.25
N GLN A 123 -6.23 -11.08 -11.34
CA GLN A 123 -5.91 -9.93 -12.19
C GLN A 123 -7.16 -9.36 -12.87
N TYR A 124 -8.11 -10.21 -13.26
CA TYR A 124 -9.43 -9.79 -13.72
C TYR A 124 -10.14 -8.94 -12.66
N SER A 125 -10.19 -9.41 -11.40
CA SER A 125 -10.71 -8.62 -10.27
C SER A 125 -9.93 -7.32 -10.03
N ASP A 126 -8.60 -7.36 -10.07
CA ASP A 126 -7.74 -6.20 -9.84
C ASP A 126 -8.00 -5.13 -10.92
N ASN A 127 -8.17 -5.52 -12.18
CA ASN A 127 -8.50 -4.60 -13.27
C ASN A 127 -9.81 -3.85 -13.02
N LEU A 128 -10.85 -4.53 -12.52
CA LEU A 128 -12.09 -3.88 -12.12
C LEU A 128 -11.86 -2.88 -10.97
N ILE A 129 -11.23 -3.33 -9.89
CA ILE A 129 -11.07 -2.54 -8.66
C ILE A 129 -10.21 -1.29 -8.90
N TYR A 130 -9.16 -1.41 -9.71
CA TYR A 130 -8.26 -0.30 -10.03
C TYR A 130 -8.69 0.49 -11.28
N MET A 131 -9.97 0.41 -11.65
CA MET A 131 -10.59 1.18 -12.75
C MET A 131 -9.81 1.08 -14.07
N GLN A 132 -9.29 -0.10 -14.37
CA GLN A 132 -8.78 -0.43 -15.70
C GLN A 132 -9.97 -0.84 -16.59
N PRO A 133 -9.82 -0.81 -17.93
CA PRO A 133 -10.88 -1.24 -18.84
C PRO A 133 -11.39 -2.65 -18.47
N HIS A 134 -12.70 -2.78 -18.27
CA HIS A 134 -13.30 -3.99 -17.72
C HIS A 134 -14.70 -4.27 -18.29
N GLU A 135 -15.05 -5.54 -18.53
CA GLU A 135 -16.34 -5.91 -19.16
C GLU A 135 -17.55 -5.71 -18.24
N LEU A 136 -17.32 -5.66 -16.92
CA LEU A 136 -18.35 -5.32 -15.93
C LEU A 136 -18.55 -3.80 -15.75
N GLU A 137 -17.78 -2.96 -16.45
CA GLU A 137 -17.93 -1.51 -16.38
C GLU A 137 -19.31 -1.10 -16.90
N GLY A 138 -20.06 -0.34 -16.08
CA GLY A 138 -21.41 0.12 -16.42
C GLY A 138 -22.51 -0.94 -16.35
N VAL A 139 -22.22 -2.18 -15.94
CA VAL A 139 -23.24 -3.22 -15.75
C VAL A 139 -24.14 -2.87 -14.57
N THR A 140 -25.45 -2.75 -14.82
CA THR A 140 -26.47 -2.44 -13.79
C THR A 140 -27.46 -3.59 -13.57
N SER A 141 -27.66 -4.46 -14.56
CA SER A 141 -28.52 -5.64 -14.43
C SER A 141 -27.80 -6.77 -13.70
N LEU A 142 -28.45 -7.33 -12.69
CA LEU A 142 -27.95 -8.50 -11.97
C LEU A 142 -27.83 -9.73 -12.88
N GLU A 143 -28.76 -9.88 -13.83
CA GLU A 143 -28.70 -10.98 -14.82
C GLU A 143 -27.48 -10.85 -15.72
N GLN A 144 -27.20 -9.64 -16.22
CA GLN A 144 -26.03 -9.39 -17.06
C GLN A 144 -24.73 -9.54 -16.27
N TYR A 145 -24.72 -9.12 -15.00
CA TYR A 145 -23.60 -9.37 -14.09
C TYR A 145 -23.31 -10.87 -14.00
N HIS A 146 -24.32 -11.69 -13.68
CA HIS A 146 -24.16 -13.14 -13.57
C HIS A 146 -23.65 -13.77 -14.86
N GLN A 147 -24.22 -13.39 -16.00
CA GLN A 147 -23.76 -13.89 -17.31
C GLN A 147 -22.26 -13.66 -17.54
N LEU A 148 -21.72 -12.50 -17.14
CA LEU A 148 -20.32 -12.14 -17.36
C LEU A 148 -19.40 -12.67 -16.25
N ALA A 149 -19.72 -12.36 -14.98
CA ALA A 149 -18.90 -12.69 -13.83
C ALA A 149 -18.83 -14.20 -13.57
N ASP A 150 -19.95 -14.92 -13.68
CA ASP A 150 -19.99 -16.36 -13.44
C ASP A 150 -19.30 -17.13 -14.57
N ALA A 151 -19.38 -16.65 -15.81
CA ALA A 151 -18.65 -17.23 -16.92
C ALA A 151 -17.13 -17.17 -16.68
N ARG A 152 -16.63 -16.05 -16.16
CA ARG A 152 -15.22 -15.89 -15.79
C ARG A 152 -14.83 -16.77 -14.61
N MET A 153 -15.65 -16.81 -13.56
CA MET A 153 -15.43 -17.69 -12.42
C MET A 153 -15.38 -19.17 -12.86
N LYS A 154 -16.34 -19.59 -13.69
CA LYS A 154 -16.40 -20.95 -14.24
C LYS A 154 -15.15 -21.29 -15.04
N GLN A 155 -14.66 -20.39 -15.89
CA GLN A 155 -13.41 -20.59 -16.64
C GLN A 155 -12.21 -20.84 -15.70
N ALA A 156 -12.10 -20.08 -14.61
CA ALA A 156 -11.05 -20.27 -13.61
C ALA A 156 -11.19 -21.62 -12.90
N LEU A 157 -12.40 -21.97 -12.46
CA LEU A 157 -12.70 -23.24 -11.79
C LEU A 157 -12.43 -24.45 -12.69
N ASP A 158 -12.84 -24.40 -13.97
CA ASP A 158 -12.59 -25.48 -14.93
C ASP A 158 -11.07 -25.70 -15.11
N SER A 159 -10.29 -24.61 -15.16
CA SER A 159 -8.83 -24.67 -15.27
C SER A 159 -8.18 -25.30 -14.03
N VAL A 160 -8.65 -24.96 -12.83
CA VAL A 160 -8.18 -25.53 -11.56
C VAL A 160 -8.57 -27.01 -11.45
N ASN A 161 -9.83 -27.35 -11.70
CA ASN A 161 -10.36 -28.70 -11.53
C ASN A 161 -9.80 -29.70 -12.54
N ALA A 162 -9.48 -29.26 -13.77
CA ALA A 162 -8.87 -30.12 -14.79
C ALA A 162 -7.40 -30.47 -14.53
N SER A 163 -6.74 -29.86 -13.54
CA SER A 163 -5.30 -30.03 -13.30
C SER A 163 -4.90 -31.39 -12.70
N GLY A 164 -5.83 -32.11 -12.05
CA GLY A 164 -5.56 -33.40 -11.42
C GLY A 164 -4.60 -33.36 -10.23
N LEU A 165 -4.41 -32.18 -9.62
CA LEU A 165 -3.51 -31.96 -8.50
C LEU A 165 -4.10 -32.45 -7.16
N ASP A 166 -3.28 -32.38 -6.11
CA ASP A 166 -3.65 -32.75 -4.75
C ASP A 166 -4.94 -32.04 -4.25
N LYS A 167 -5.75 -32.77 -3.47
CA LYS A 167 -7.07 -32.29 -3.03
C LYS A 167 -7.01 -31.06 -2.13
N GLU A 168 -6.02 -30.99 -1.23
CA GLU A 168 -5.84 -29.87 -0.31
C GLU A 168 -5.41 -28.63 -1.09
N PHE A 169 -4.42 -28.77 -1.97
CA PHE A 169 -3.99 -27.70 -2.86
C PHE A 169 -5.16 -27.14 -3.70
N LEU A 170 -5.95 -28.02 -4.30
CA LEU A 170 -7.12 -27.61 -5.09
C LEU A 170 -8.22 -26.97 -4.26
N ALA A 171 -8.37 -27.35 -2.99
CA ALA A 171 -9.34 -26.74 -2.09
C ALA A 171 -8.97 -25.29 -1.77
N GLU A 172 -7.69 -25.01 -1.52
CA GLU A 172 -7.17 -23.66 -1.37
C GLU A 172 -7.42 -22.81 -2.62
N GLN A 173 -7.10 -23.33 -3.82
CA GLN A 173 -7.29 -22.59 -5.07
C GLN A 173 -8.77 -22.30 -5.36
N ARG A 174 -9.68 -23.23 -5.06
CA ARG A 174 -11.12 -22.99 -5.16
C ARG A 174 -11.60 -21.92 -4.18
N ALA A 175 -11.08 -21.92 -2.96
CA ALA A 175 -11.42 -20.89 -1.98
C ALA A 175 -10.92 -19.51 -2.44
N HIS A 176 -9.74 -19.41 -3.05
CA HIS A 176 -9.26 -18.15 -3.61
C HIS A 176 -10.19 -17.63 -4.71
N ILE A 177 -10.60 -18.49 -5.64
CA ILE A 177 -11.55 -18.13 -6.70
C ILE A 177 -12.90 -17.67 -6.11
N ASP A 178 -13.41 -18.35 -5.08
CA ASP A 178 -14.62 -17.92 -4.37
C ASP A 178 -14.48 -16.53 -3.75
N TYR A 179 -13.40 -16.28 -3.00
CA TYR A 179 -13.14 -14.98 -2.40
C TYR A 179 -12.98 -13.87 -3.46
N THR A 180 -12.27 -14.14 -4.56
CA THR A 180 -12.15 -13.21 -5.69
C THR A 180 -13.52 -12.88 -6.29
N HIS A 181 -14.34 -13.89 -6.54
CA HIS A 181 -15.67 -13.71 -7.10
C HIS A 181 -16.59 -12.88 -6.19
N ARG A 182 -16.57 -13.17 -4.88
CA ARG A 182 -17.31 -12.37 -3.88
C ARG A 182 -16.79 -10.93 -3.79
N SER A 183 -15.48 -10.73 -3.92
CA SER A 183 -14.88 -9.38 -3.97
C SER A 183 -15.36 -8.59 -5.19
N ILE A 184 -15.45 -9.23 -6.36
CA ILE A 184 -16.00 -8.62 -7.58
C ILE A 184 -17.46 -8.20 -7.35
N PHE A 185 -18.28 -9.09 -6.79
CA PHE A 185 -19.67 -8.80 -6.49
C PHE A 185 -19.81 -7.58 -5.57
N LEU A 186 -19.08 -7.59 -4.44
CA LEU A 186 -19.12 -6.51 -3.46
C LEU A 186 -18.73 -5.17 -4.09
N HIS A 187 -17.70 -5.15 -4.93
CA HIS A 187 -17.26 -3.96 -5.64
C HIS A 187 -18.36 -3.39 -6.55
N VAL A 188 -18.96 -4.23 -7.41
CA VAL A 188 -20.04 -3.82 -8.33
C VAL A 188 -21.26 -3.35 -7.54
N ALA A 189 -21.69 -4.11 -6.52
CA ALA A 189 -22.83 -3.76 -5.69
C ALA A 189 -22.64 -2.39 -5.01
N MET A 190 -21.45 -2.12 -4.44
CA MET A 190 -21.13 -0.86 -3.80
C MET A 190 -21.04 0.31 -4.80
N TYR A 191 -20.61 0.06 -6.04
CA TYR A 191 -20.67 1.05 -7.11
C TYR A 191 -22.12 1.40 -7.47
N LEU A 192 -23.00 0.41 -7.62
CA LEU A 192 -24.41 0.63 -7.95
C LEU A 192 -25.15 1.39 -6.85
N VAL A 193 -24.81 1.11 -5.58
CA VAL A 193 -25.30 1.84 -4.42
C VAL A 193 -25.01 3.34 -4.54
N LYS A 194 -23.80 3.70 -4.94
CA LYS A 194 -23.36 5.10 -5.03
C LYS A 194 -24.05 5.85 -6.18
N ASN A 195 -24.42 5.14 -7.25
CA ASN A 195 -24.99 5.71 -8.46
C ASN A 195 -26.52 5.52 -8.55
N GLU A 196 -27.20 5.23 -7.44
CA GLU A 196 -28.65 5.06 -7.35
C GLU A 196 -29.25 3.97 -8.27
N ASN A 197 -28.41 3.06 -8.79
CA ASN A 197 -28.79 1.94 -9.68
C ASN A 197 -28.93 0.60 -8.94
N PHE A 198 -29.07 0.64 -7.61
CA PHE A 198 -29.09 -0.55 -6.75
C PHE A 198 -30.50 -1.11 -6.58
N THR A 199 -30.83 -2.16 -7.35
CA THR A 199 -32.17 -2.76 -7.37
C THR A 199 -32.43 -3.71 -6.19
N GLU A 200 -33.69 -4.10 -5.99
CA GLU A 200 -34.07 -5.04 -4.94
C GLU A 200 -33.44 -6.44 -5.09
N ASN A 201 -33.21 -6.90 -6.33
CA ASN A 201 -32.54 -8.17 -6.57
C ASN A 201 -31.09 -8.12 -6.12
N TRP A 202 -30.37 -7.04 -6.46
CA TRP A 202 -29.02 -6.79 -5.94
C TRP A 202 -28.98 -6.73 -4.42
N ARG A 203 -29.98 -6.10 -3.79
CA ARG A 203 -30.08 -6.01 -2.32
C ARG A 203 -30.20 -7.39 -1.67
N LYS A 204 -31.07 -8.26 -2.21
CA LYS A 204 -31.27 -9.62 -1.69
C LYS A 204 -29.99 -10.44 -1.78
N GLU A 205 -29.35 -10.45 -2.95
CA GLU A 205 -28.14 -11.25 -3.15
C GLU A 205 -26.95 -10.70 -2.36
N LEU A 206 -26.82 -9.36 -2.22
CA LEU A 206 -25.84 -8.76 -1.32
C LEU A 206 -26.02 -9.25 0.12
N ALA A 207 -27.26 -9.32 0.61
CA ALA A 207 -27.54 -9.84 1.94
C ALA A 207 -27.15 -11.32 2.07
N GLU A 208 -27.37 -12.14 1.04
CA GLU A 208 -26.93 -13.54 1.03
C GLU A 208 -25.40 -13.65 1.08
N ILE A 209 -24.68 -12.94 0.20
CA ILE A 209 -23.21 -12.99 0.10
C ILE A 209 -22.51 -12.50 1.37
N ILE A 210 -23.03 -11.45 2.00
CA ILE A 210 -22.44 -10.91 3.24
C ILE A 210 -22.64 -11.88 4.42
N ASN A 211 -23.78 -12.58 4.47
CA ASN A 211 -24.09 -13.51 5.57
C ASN A 211 -23.42 -14.89 5.40
N GLN A 212 -22.86 -15.19 4.24
CA GLN A 212 -22.10 -16.43 4.04
C GLN A 212 -20.80 -16.43 4.87
N PRO A 213 -20.45 -17.54 5.54
CA PRO A 213 -19.22 -17.67 6.29
C PRO A 213 -17.98 -17.29 5.47
N VAL A 214 -17.06 -16.56 6.10
CA VAL A 214 -15.78 -16.14 5.50
C VAL A 214 -14.57 -16.64 6.27
N ASP A 215 -14.77 -17.13 7.49
CA ASP A 215 -13.73 -17.55 8.44
C ASP A 215 -13.22 -18.96 8.12
N SER A 216 -12.56 -19.12 6.97
CA SER A 216 -11.96 -20.39 6.54
C SER A 216 -10.44 -20.39 6.71
N ASP A 217 -9.83 -21.57 6.76
CA ASP A 217 -8.37 -21.74 6.86
C ASP A 217 -7.60 -21.14 5.67
N TYR A 218 -8.28 -20.94 4.53
CA TYR A 218 -7.68 -20.38 3.32
C TYR A 218 -7.73 -18.86 3.24
N LEU A 219 -8.51 -18.19 4.11
CA LEU A 219 -8.69 -16.74 4.04
C LEU A 219 -7.35 -15.98 4.07
N ARG A 220 -6.42 -16.36 4.95
CA ARG A 220 -5.10 -15.70 5.09
C ARG A 220 -4.18 -15.88 3.89
N SER A 221 -4.42 -16.92 3.09
CA SER A 221 -3.65 -17.18 1.86
C SER A 221 -4.18 -16.38 0.66
N TYR A 222 -5.39 -15.81 0.77
CA TYR A 222 -6.00 -15.05 -0.30
C TYR A 222 -5.33 -13.68 -0.47
N ARG A 223 -4.75 -13.46 -1.65
CA ARG A 223 -4.05 -12.21 -2.01
C ARG A 223 -4.94 -10.96 -1.88
N GLY A 224 -6.21 -11.06 -2.24
CA GLY A 224 -7.16 -9.93 -2.21
C GLY A 224 -7.80 -9.66 -0.85
N ILE A 225 -7.32 -10.29 0.23
CA ILE A 225 -7.97 -10.28 1.55
C ILE A 225 -8.24 -8.86 2.09
N GLY A 226 -7.31 -7.92 1.96
CA GLY A 226 -7.46 -6.58 2.53
C GLY A 226 -8.66 -5.82 1.95
N LEU A 227 -8.80 -5.85 0.62
CA LEU A 227 -9.92 -5.23 -0.11
C LEU A 227 -11.23 -5.97 0.19
N PHE A 228 -11.22 -7.30 0.08
CA PHE A 228 -12.41 -8.11 0.33
C PHE A 228 -12.98 -7.90 1.74
N ILE A 229 -12.14 -7.95 2.78
CA ILE A 229 -12.58 -7.72 4.16
C ILE A 229 -13.10 -6.29 4.35
N ASN A 230 -12.44 -5.30 3.74
CA ASN A 230 -12.88 -3.91 3.82
C ASN A 230 -14.29 -3.72 3.23
N ASP A 231 -14.52 -4.28 2.04
CA ASP A 231 -15.80 -4.16 1.35
C ASP A 231 -16.90 -4.95 2.04
N LEU A 232 -16.58 -6.15 2.57
CA LEU A 232 -17.51 -6.95 3.38
C LEU A 232 -17.99 -6.18 4.62
N ILE A 233 -17.05 -5.57 5.37
CA ILE A 233 -17.36 -4.80 6.57
C ILE A 233 -18.16 -3.55 6.24
N GLY A 234 -17.77 -2.84 5.18
CA GLY A 234 -18.44 -1.64 4.70
C GLY A 234 -19.87 -1.94 4.26
N ALA A 235 -20.05 -2.99 3.45
CA ALA A 235 -21.37 -3.41 2.98
C ALA A 235 -22.27 -3.87 4.12
N GLN A 236 -21.76 -4.67 5.08
CA GLN A 236 -22.52 -5.05 6.28
C GLN A 236 -22.98 -3.81 7.06
N PHE A 237 -22.05 -2.89 7.33
CA PHE A 237 -22.34 -1.69 8.13
C PHE A 237 -23.38 -0.80 7.44
N ILE A 238 -23.14 -0.46 6.18
CA ILE A 238 -23.96 0.53 5.46
C ILE A 238 -25.31 -0.08 5.06
N LYS A 239 -25.35 -1.36 4.65
CA LYS A 239 -26.53 -1.94 4.00
C LYS A 239 -27.36 -2.86 4.86
N LEU A 240 -26.75 -3.58 5.79
CA LEU A 240 -27.50 -4.47 6.68
C LEU A 240 -27.78 -3.82 8.03
N GLU A 241 -26.91 -2.94 8.50
CA GLU A 241 -27.06 -2.26 9.79
C GLU A 241 -27.52 -0.80 9.68
N ASN A 242 -27.75 -0.28 8.47
CA ASN A 242 -28.10 1.12 8.20
C ASN A 242 -27.12 2.12 8.86
N GLY A 243 -25.86 1.72 8.97
CA GLY A 243 -24.79 2.51 9.54
C GLY A 243 -24.40 3.66 8.63
N LYS A 244 -24.02 4.78 9.25
CA LYS A 244 -23.65 6.02 8.55
C LYS A 244 -22.14 6.24 8.62
N PRO A 245 -21.41 6.24 7.49
CA PRO A 245 -19.95 6.41 7.49
C PRO A 245 -19.48 7.69 8.20
N GLU A 246 -20.25 8.76 8.13
CA GLU A 246 -19.97 10.04 8.78
C GLU A 246 -19.99 9.98 10.31
N GLU A 247 -20.61 8.95 10.90
CA GLU A 247 -20.60 8.71 12.35
C GLU A 247 -19.31 8.01 12.82
N ILE A 248 -18.51 7.47 11.88
CA ILE A 248 -17.24 6.80 12.19
C ILE A 248 -16.15 7.86 12.39
N LYS A 249 -15.81 8.13 13.66
CA LYS A 249 -14.74 9.07 14.02
C LYS A 249 -13.34 8.52 13.74
N ASP A 250 -13.14 7.22 13.98
CA ASP A 250 -11.88 6.53 13.73
C ASP A 250 -12.13 5.22 13.02
N TYR A 251 -11.79 5.21 11.73
CA TYR A 251 -12.03 4.08 10.85
C TYR A 251 -11.16 2.86 11.20
N CYS A 252 -9.95 3.06 11.72
CA CYS A 252 -9.09 1.96 12.13
C CYS A 252 -9.65 1.26 13.37
N SER A 253 -10.02 2.00 14.41
CA SER A 253 -10.66 1.40 15.60
C SER A 253 -11.98 0.71 15.24
N PHE A 254 -12.79 1.34 14.39
CA PHE A 254 -14.04 0.74 13.90
C PHE A 254 -13.79 -0.62 13.22
N ARG A 255 -12.86 -0.70 12.27
CA ARG A 255 -12.53 -1.96 11.58
C ARG A 255 -11.95 -3.00 12.55
N PHE A 256 -11.00 -2.59 13.39
CA PHE A 256 -10.31 -3.45 14.36
C PHE A 256 -11.30 -4.21 15.25
N ASP A 257 -12.33 -3.50 15.74
CA ASP A 257 -13.35 -4.09 16.59
C ASP A 257 -14.35 -4.95 15.83
N ARG A 258 -14.70 -4.51 14.62
CA ARG A 258 -15.70 -5.17 13.79
C ARG A 258 -15.22 -6.47 13.16
N TYR A 259 -13.90 -6.69 13.02
CA TYR A 259 -13.35 -7.97 12.59
C TYR A 259 -13.87 -9.16 13.42
N ARG A 260 -14.16 -8.95 14.72
CA ARG A 260 -14.67 -10.00 15.62
C ARG A 260 -16.06 -10.53 15.25
N LYS A 261 -16.82 -9.80 14.42
CA LYS A 261 -18.10 -10.29 13.88
C LYS A 261 -17.89 -11.39 12.82
N PHE A 262 -16.74 -11.38 12.15
CA PHE A 262 -16.47 -12.21 10.98
C PHE A 262 -15.39 -13.25 11.21
N PHE A 263 -14.42 -12.98 12.08
CA PHE A 263 -13.22 -13.79 12.21
C PHE A 263 -12.93 -14.15 13.67
N LYS A 264 -12.33 -15.32 13.85
CA LYS A 264 -11.85 -15.84 15.14
C LYS A 264 -10.42 -16.39 14.99
N GLY A 265 -9.78 -16.68 16.12
CA GLY A 265 -8.46 -17.33 16.17
C GLY A 265 -7.42 -16.65 15.26
N ASP A 266 -6.70 -17.43 14.48
CA ASP A 266 -5.64 -16.96 13.58
C ASP A 266 -6.13 -15.97 12.52
N ASN A 267 -7.36 -16.11 12.03
CA ASN A 267 -7.91 -15.21 11.01
C ASN A 267 -8.19 -13.82 11.59
N LEU A 268 -8.67 -13.76 12.84
CA LEU A 268 -8.81 -12.49 13.56
C LEU A 268 -7.45 -11.85 13.83
N GLN A 269 -6.48 -12.65 14.30
CA GLN A 269 -5.10 -12.22 14.52
C GLN A 269 -4.50 -11.64 13.22
N TYR A 270 -4.70 -12.31 12.10
CA TYR A 270 -4.20 -11.85 10.80
C TYR A 270 -4.89 -10.57 10.34
N ALA A 271 -6.23 -10.50 10.39
CA ALA A 271 -6.97 -9.32 9.95
C ALA A 271 -6.60 -8.05 10.74
N GLN A 272 -6.41 -8.19 12.06
CA GLN A 272 -5.97 -7.08 12.90
C GLN A 272 -4.50 -6.71 12.66
N ALA A 273 -3.61 -7.68 12.47
CA ALA A 273 -2.22 -7.43 12.08
C ALA A 273 -2.14 -6.70 10.73
N LEU A 274 -2.91 -7.15 9.75
CA LEU A 274 -3.02 -6.56 8.42
C LEU A 274 -3.43 -5.09 8.51
N LEU A 275 -4.47 -4.78 9.30
CA LEU A 275 -4.94 -3.40 9.51
C LEU A 275 -3.84 -2.50 10.12
N ILE A 276 -3.12 -3.00 11.12
CA ILE A 276 -2.03 -2.24 11.76
C ILE A 276 -0.89 -2.01 10.76
N TYR A 277 -0.52 -3.04 10.01
CA TYR A 277 0.53 -2.93 8.99
C TYR A 277 0.16 -1.97 7.85
N GLU A 278 -1.10 -1.99 7.41
CA GLU A 278 -1.61 -1.11 6.35
C GLU A 278 -1.39 0.38 6.68
N ASP A 279 -1.41 0.78 7.96
CA ASP A 279 -1.09 2.15 8.38
C ASP A 279 0.35 2.55 8.04
N GLU A 280 1.31 1.68 8.36
CA GLU A 280 2.72 1.88 8.04
C GLU A 280 2.95 1.88 6.53
N PHE A 281 2.42 0.86 5.84
CA PHE A 281 2.57 0.69 4.39
C PHE A 281 2.08 1.91 3.63
N GLN A 282 0.95 2.47 4.06
CA GLN A 282 0.34 3.67 3.45
C GLN A 282 0.90 4.97 4.03
N THR A 283 1.83 4.89 4.99
CA THR A 283 2.43 6.05 5.69
C THR A 283 1.39 7.00 6.28
N ARG A 284 0.25 6.47 6.74
CA ARG A 284 -0.90 7.25 7.20
C ARG A 284 -0.64 7.89 8.56
N ASN A 285 0.10 7.19 9.44
CA ASN A 285 0.34 7.57 10.83
C ASN A 285 -0.98 7.85 11.57
N THR A 286 -1.95 6.94 11.48
CA THR A 286 -3.25 7.10 12.14
C THR A 286 -3.08 7.12 13.67
N PRO A 287 -3.63 8.12 14.39
CA PRO A 287 -3.36 8.32 15.82
C PRO A 287 -3.73 7.14 16.74
N SER A 288 -4.72 6.33 16.38
CA SER A 288 -5.18 5.20 17.20
C SER A 288 -4.33 3.95 17.07
N ILE A 289 -3.49 3.83 16.04
CA ILE A 289 -2.72 2.61 15.74
C ILE A 289 -1.82 2.17 16.89
N PRO A 290 -1.07 3.06 17.60
CA PRO A 290 -0.31 2.65 18.78
C PRO A 290 -1.18 2.00 19.87
N GLN A 291 -2.38 2.54 20.14
CA GLN A 291 -3.28 1.95 21.12
C GLN A 291 -3.89 0.63 20.64
N LEU A 292 -4.22 0.53 19.35
CA LEU A 292 -4.73 -0.72 18.75
C LEU A 292 -3.66 -1.82 18.75
N TYR A 293 -2.39 -1.47 18.55
CA TYR A 293 -1.27 -2.39 18.66
C TYR A 293 -1.11 -2.94 20.09
N GLU A 294 -1.24 -2.12 21.12
CA GLU A 294 -1.20 -2.62 22.51
C GLU A 294 -2.36 -3.58 22.80
N ARG A 295 -3.58 -3.28 22.30
CA ARG A 295 -4.72 -4.20 22.39
C ARG A 295 -4.46 -5.51 21.66
N TYR A 296 -3.89 -5.43 20.45
CA TYR A 296 -3.52 -6.58 19.64
C TYR A 296 -2.47 -7.45 20.34
N LYS A 297 -1.41 -6.84 20.89
CA LYS A 297 -0.34 -7.53 21.61
C LYS A 297 -0.84 -8.21 22.89
N ALA A 298 -1.78 -7.60 23.60
CA ALA A 298 -2.41 -8.19 24.78
C ALA A 298 -3.29 -9.40 24.42
N GLU A 299 -4.01 -9.35 23.30
CA GLU A 299 -4.86 -10.44 22.82
C GLU A 299 -4.05 -11.58 22.18
N PHE A 300 -2.95 -11.24 21.50
CA PHE A 300 -2.10 -12.19 20.77
C PHE A 300 -0.60 -12.04 21.15
N PRO A 301 -0.21 -12.34 22.39
CA PRO A 301 1.14 -12.10 22.89
C PRO A 301 2.24 -12.93 22.20
N ASN A 302 1.86 -14.04 21.56
CA ASN A 302 2.76 -14.92 20.80
C ASN A 302 2.58 -14.77 19.28
N SER A 303 1.94 -13.68 18.81
CA SER A 303 1.73 -13.49 17.37
C SER A 303 3.07 -13.41 16.63
N PRO A 304 3.22 -14.14 15.51
CA PRO A 304 4.43 -14.06 14.67
C PRO A 304 4.58 -12.69 14.00
N PHE A 305 3.53 -11.85 14.02
CA PHE A 305 3.52 -10.56 13.36
C PHE A 305 4.04 -9.42 14.24
N LEU A 306 4.24 -9.63 15.56
CA LEU A 306 4.63 -8.54 16.46
C LEU A 306 5.90 -7.81 16.02
N SER A 307 6.94 -8.55 15.62
CA SER A 307 8.21 -7.97 15.14
C SER A 307 8.09 -7.25 13.81
N VAL A 308 7.09 -7.60 12.99
CA VAL A 308 6.80 -6.94 11.71
C VAL A 308 6.06 -5.63 11.94
N LEU A 309 5.16 -5.58 12.92
CA LEU A 309 4.32 -4.41 13.21
C LEU A 309 5.05 -3.35 14.05
N GLU A 310 5.88 -3.79 15.00
CA GLU A 310 6.50 -2.91 16.00
C GLU A 310 7.31 -1.73 15.41
N PRO A 311 8.12 -1.89 14.33
CA PRO A 311 8.84 -0.77 13.73
C PRO A 311 7.91 0.34 13.23
N GLY A 312 6.84 -0.01 12.50
CA GLY A 312 5.84 0.91 11.99
C GLY A 312 5.05 1.60 13.09
N VAL A 313 4.64 0.84 14.11
CA VAL A 313 3.93 1.39 15.28
C VAL A 313 4.82 2.37 16.04
N ASN A 314 6.09 2.04 16.27
CA ASN A 314 7.03 2.94 16.93
C ASN A 314 7.30 4.20 16.10
N LYS A 315 7.34 4.08 14.77
CA LYS A 315 7.42 5.24 13.87
C LYS A 315 6.19 6.14 14.01
N ASN A 316 4.99 5.57 14.01
CA ASN A 316 3.76 6.31 14.23
C ASN A 316 3.76 6.98 15.62
N LEU A 317 4.15 6.27 16.69
CA LEU A 317 4.25 6.84 18.03
C LEU A 317 5.20 8.05 18.09
N ARG A 318 6.38 7.97 17.46
CA ARG A 318 7.30 9.12 17.32
C ARG A 318 6.64 10.29 16.58
N PHE A 319 5.91 10.01 15.50
CA PHE A 319 5.15 11.02 14.76
C PHE A 319 4.07 11.67 15.64
N GLN A 320 3.28 10.89 16.40
CA GLN A 320 2.25 11.43 17.29
C GLN A 320 2.82 12.29 18.42
N ASN A 321 4.04 11.98 18.86
CA ASN A 321 4.76 12.74 19.90
C ASN A 321 5.57 13.91 19.34
N SER A 322 5.64 14.08 18.02
CA SER A 322 6.37 15.19 17.41
C SER A 322 5.67 16.51 17.65
N ARG A 323 6.44 17.53 18.01
CA ARG A 323 5.96 18.88 18.30
C ARG A 323 6.86 19.88 17.60
N ILE A 324 6.32 21.09 17.46
CA ILE A 324 7.08 22.28 17.08
C ILE A 324 7.46 22.96 18.39
N ASP A 325 8.70 22.78 18.85
CA ASP A 325 9.18 23.27 20.15
C ASP A 325 10.49 24.07 20.05
N ASP A 326 11.01 24.28 18.84
CA ASP A 326 12.17 25.12 18.56
C ASP A 326 11.73 26.53 18.10
N LYS A 327 12.54 27.54 18.42
CA LYS A 327 12.35 28.93 17.99
C LYS A 327 12.54 29.11 16.48
N ASP A 328 13.20 28.16 15.81
CA ASP A 328 13.50 28.19 14.38
C ASP A 328 12.29 27.80 13.49
N TYR A 329 11.13 27.48 14.09
CA TYR A 329 9.88 27.26 13.37
C TYR A 329 8.96 28.47 13.50
N HIS A 330 8.52 29.00 12.37
CA HIS A 330 7.68 30.19 12.31
C HIS A 330 6.38 29.88 11.59
N ILE A 331 5.31 29.61 12.35
CA ILE A 331 3.96 29.43 11.81
C ILE A 331 3.37 30.80 11.48
N LEU A 332 3.13 31.07 10.21
CA LEU A 332 2.49 32.28 9.73
C LEU A 332 0.96 32.12 9.74
N PRO A 333 0.21 33.16 10.13
CA PRO A 333 -1.23 33.17 9.94
C PRO A 333 -1.58 33.25 8.45
N CYS A 334 -2.65 32.58 8.04
CA CYS A 334 -3.26 32.73 6.71
C CYS A 334 -4.72 33.14 6.87
N ASP A 335 -4.94 34.38 7.29
CA ASP A 335 -6.28 34.96 7.38
C ASP A 335 -6.82 35.36 6.00
N SER A 336 -8.01 35.93 5.94
CA SER A 336 -8.68 36.28 4.68
C SER A 336 -7.96 37.34 3.83
N THR A 337 -6.91 37.98 4.36
CA THR A 337 -6.12 39.01 3.66
C THR A 337 -4.97 38.41 2.85
N VAL A 338 -4.60 37.15 3.10
CA VAL A 338 -3.61 36.43 2.30
C VAL A 338 -4.34 35.73 1.16
N GLU A 339 -4.37 36.37 -0.02
CA GLU A 339 -5.17 35.89 -1.14
C GLU A 339 -4.35 35.19 -2.24
N ASN A 340 -3.08 35.54 -2.37
CA ASN A 340 -2.18 35.08 -3.43
C ASN A 340 -0.72 34.93 -2.93
N LEU A 341 0.17 34.47 -3.81
CA LEU A 341 1.57 34.23 -3.43
C LEU A 341 2.31 35.52 -3.01
N GLU A 342 2.00 36.65 -3.63
CA GLU A 342 2.59 37.96 -3.30
C GLU A 342 2.22 38.41 -1.88
N ASP A 343 0.97 38.19 -1.45
CA ASP A 343 0.55 38.46 -0.07
C ASP A 343 1.27 37.54 0.93
N ALA A 344 1.42 36.25 0.59
CA ALA A 344 2.06 35.26 1.45
C ALA A 344 3.56 35.56 1.72
N VAL A 345 4.24 36.19 0.75
CA VAL A 345 5.67 36.54 0.88
C VAL A 345 5.94 37.99 1.25
N LYS A 346 4.90 38.82 1.38
CA LYS A 346 5.01 40.21 1.81
C LYS A 346 5.83 40.43 3.08
N PRO A 347 5.78 39.57 4.13
CA PRO A 347 6.64 39.71 5.31
C PRO A 347 8.14 39.59 5.04
N PHE A 348 8.53 39.06 3.88
CA PHE A 348 9.92 38.74 3.51
C PHE A 348 10.51 39.71 2.48
N LYS A 349 9.84 40.84 2.22
CA LYS A 349 10.32 41.84 1.25
C LYS A 349 11.76 42.26 1.56
N GLY A 350 12.60 42.31 0.53
CA GLY A 350 14.05 42.55 0.65
C GLY A 350 14.89 41.27 0.76
N LYS A 351 14.27 40.10 0.90
CA LYS A 351 14.97 38.80 0.94
C LYS A 351 14.58 37.92 -0.24
N VAL A 352 15.45 36.99 -0.59
CA VAL A 352 15.12 35.91 -1.52
C VAL A 352 14.37 34.81 -0.76
N VAL A 353 13.25 34.35 -1.29
CA VAL A 353 12.43 33.29 -0.67
C VAL A 353 12.47 32.03 -1.53
N TYR A 354 12.90 30.92 -0.94
CA TYR A 354 12.76 29.59 -1.52
C TYR A 354 11.50 28.92 -0.96
N ILE A 355 10.52 28.72 -1.83
CA ILE A 355 9.20 28.19 -1.47
C ILE A 355 9.12 26.72 -1.83
N ASP A 356 8.59 25.92 -0.92
CA ASP A 356 8.18 24.52 -1.14
C ASP A 356 6.66 24.42 -0.94
N VAL A 357 5.93 24.17 -2.04
CA VAL A 357 4.50 23.91 -2.01
C VAL A 357 4.27 22.40 -1.89
N TRP A 358 3.65 21.97 -0.78
CA TRP A 358 3.57 20.57 -0.39
C TRP A 358 2.24 20.20 0.29
N ALA A 359 2.07 18.93 0.65
CA ALA A 359 0.97 18.47 1.50
C ALA A 359 1.33 17.19 2.27
N THR A 360 0.65 16.93 3.39
CA THR A 360 0.89 15.75 4.24
C THR A 360 0.57 14.43 3.56
N TRP A 361 -0.25 14.45 2.51
CA TRP A 361 -0.58 13.29 1.68
C TRP A 361 0.37 13.11 0.49
N CYS A 362 1.31 14.04 0.26
CA CYS A 362 2.25 14.00 -0.84
C CYS A 362 3.52 13.22 -0.49
N GLY A 363 3.54 11.92 -0.81
CA GLY A 363 4.71 11.06 -0.61
C GLY A 363 6.01 11.60 -1.23
N PRO A 364 6.02 12.07 -2.50
CA PRO A 364 7.21 12.68 -3.09
C PRO A 364 7.71 13.92 -2.36
N CYS A 365 6.82 14.79 -1.87
CA CYS A 365 7.18 15.98 -1.09
C CYS A 365 7.93 15.59 0.19
N ILE A 366 7.35 14.64 0.95
CA ILE A 366 7.94 14.14 2.20
C ILE A 366 9.34 13.55 1.95
N LYS A 367 9.55 12.87 0.82
CA LYS A 367 10.88 12.36 0.44
C LYS A 367 11.90 13.45 0.18
N LYS A 368 11.50 14.64 -0.28
CA LYS A 368 12.43 15.76 -0.52
C LYS A 368 12.94 16.40 0.77
N PHE A 369 12.21 16.26 1.88
CA PHE A 369 12.58 16.87 3.14
C PHE A 369 13.94 16.43 3.69
N GLN A 370 14.36 15.19 3.39
CA GLN A 370 15.65 14.66 3.85
C GLN A 370 16.86 15.42 3.29
N TYR A 371 16.71 16.15 2.17
CA TYR A 371 17.80 16.90 1.54
C TYR A 371 17.91 18.35 2.03
N LEU A 372 16.89 18.86 2.73
CA LEU A 372 16.84 20.25 3.19
C LEU A 372 17.95 20.61 4.19
N PRO A 373 18.33 19.77 5.17
CA PRO A 373 19.41 20.12 6.11
C PRO A 373 20.73 20.44 5.39
N ALA A 374 21.12 19.60 4.43
CA ALA A 374 22.35 19.79 3.66
C ALA A 374 22.29 21.04 2.75
N LEU A 375 21.14 21.30 2.14
CA LEU A 375 20.93 22.52 1.34
C LEU A 375 21.04 23.79 2.20
N LYS A 376 20.41 23.80 3.37
CA LYS A 376 20.47 24.93 4.33
C LYS A 376 21.88 25.16 4.84
N GLU A 377 22.62 24.08 5.11
CA GLU A 377 24.03 24.18 5.47
C GLU A 377 24.84 24.81 4.33
N LYS A 378 24.66 24.40 3.06
CA LYS A 378 25.39 25.00 1.94
C LYS A 378 25.01 26.47 1.68
N THR A 379 23.81 26.89 2.04
CA THR A 379 23.28 28.25 1.81
C THR A 379 23.31 29.13 3.06
N HIS A 380 23.92 28.69 4.18
CA HIS A 380 23.90 29.42 5.45
C HIS A 380 24.44 30.87 5.38
N ASN A 381 25.36 31.14 4.44
CA ASN A 381 25.92 32.48 4.20
C ASN A 381 25.02 33.38 3.35
N MET A 382 23.92 32.84 2.82
CA MET A 382 22.91 33.58 2.08
C MET A 382 21.71 33.81 3.01
N ASP A 383 21.21 35.04 3.10
CA ASP A 383 20.00 35.36 3.88
C ASP A 383 18.73 34.92 3.11
N ILE A 384 18.57 33.61 2.94
CA ILE A 384 17.45 32.97 2.23
C ILE A 384 16.34 32.63 3.22
N VAL A 385 15.12 33.00 2.86
CA VAL A 385 13.91 32.57 3.58
C VAL A 385 13.45 31.24 3.01
N TYR A 386 13.36 30.21 3.84
CA TYR A 386 12.71 28.94 3.51
C TYR A 386 11.25 29.00 3.93
N LEU A 387 10.33 29.00 2.96
CA LEU A 387 8.88 29.07 3.18
C LEU A 387 8.18 27.81 2.68
N TYR A 388 7.58 27.05 3.60
CA TYR A 388 6.82 25.86 3.31
C TYR A 388 5.32 26.20 3.27
N ILE A 389 4.71 26.13 2.09
CA ILE A 389 3.29 26.39 1.91
C ILE A 389 2.57 25.05 1.75
N SER A 390 1.74 24.68 2.73
CA SER A 390 0.95 23.46 2.67
C SER A 390 -0.42 23.72 2.05
N ILE A 391 -0.78 22.89 1.07
CA ILE A 391 -2.13 22.83 0.47
C ILE A 391 -3.05 21.80 1.17
N ASP A 392 -2.68 21.35 2.37
CA ASP A 392 -3.58 20.58 3.23
C ASP A 392 -4.84 21.41 3.56
N ARG A 393 -5.94 20.73 3.88
CA ARG A 393 -7.16 21.43 4.28
C ARG A 393 -7.01 21.97 5.70
N PRO A 394 -7.68 23.07 6.07
CA PRO A 394 -7.62 23.61 7.42
C PRO A 394 -7.94 22.60 8.53
N GLN A 395 -8.82 21.63 8.28
CA GLN A 395 -9.13 20.55 9.23
C GLN A 395 -7.95 19.59 9.51
N ASP A 396 -6.95 19.53 8.62
CA ASP A 396 -5.79 18.64 8.73
C ASP A 396 -4.60 19.33 9.43
N LYS A 397 -4.83 20.51 10.03
CA LYS A 397 -3.81 21.34 10.68
C LYS A 397 -2.94 20.57 11.68
N GLU A 398 -3.54 19.71 12.51
CA GLU A 398 -2.78 18.93 13.49
C GLU A 398 -1.77 17.98 12.82
N LYS A 399 -2.18 17.30 11.75
CA LYS A 399 -1.30 16.40 10.98
C LYS A 399 -0.20 17.20 10.29
N TRP A 400 -0.52 18.37 9.76
CA TRP A 400 0.44 19.29 9.17
C TRP A 400 1.51 19.75 10.17
N GLU A 401 1.11 20.23 11.35
CA GLU A 401 2.05 20.64 12.41
C GLU A 401 2.92 19.49 12.90
N LYS A 402 2.35 18.29 13.10
CA LYS A 402 3.12 17.09 13.44
C LYS A 402 4.12 16.72 12.36
N THR A 403 3.75 16.85 11.09
CA THR A 403 4.64 16.55 9.97
C THR A 403 5.82 17.53 9.91
N ILE A 404 5.58 18.81 10.18
CA ILE A 404 6.65 19.82 10.32
C ILE A 404 7.63 19.43 11.42
N GLY A 405 7.13 19.13 12.62
CA GLY A 405 7.97 18.74 13.76
C GLY A 405 8.73 17.43 13.51
N TYR A 406 8.05 16.42 12.98
CA TYR A 406 8.64 15.09 12.73
C TYR A 406 9.77 15.13 11.70
N HIS A 407 9.62 15.95 10.65
CA HIS A 407 10.65 16.11 9.62
C HIS A 407 11.62 17.27 9.87
N GLN A 408 11.51 17.93 11.03
CA GLN A 408 12.37 19.03 11.44
C GLN A 408 12.48 20.15 10.38
N LEU A 409 11.34 20.52 9.78
CA LEU A 409 11.29 21.48 8.69
C LEU A 409 11.52 22.93 9.14
N LYS A 410 12.66 23.26 9.75
CA LYS A 410 12.93 24.62 10.28
C LYS A 410 12.68 25.72 9.24
N GLY A 411 12.08 26.84 9.61
CA GLY A 411 11.76 27.94 8.69
C GLY A 411 10.35 28.43 8.86
N TYR A 412 9.81 29.04 7.80
CA TYR A 412 8.48 29.62 7.80
C TYR A 412 7.47 28.66 7.22
N HIS A 413 6.30 28.58 7.84
CA HIS A 413 5.24 27.66 7.46
C HIS A 413 3.93 28.39 7.30
N LEU A 414 3.20 28.05 6.26
CA LEU A 414 1.89 28.60 6.01
C LEU A 414 0.95 27.48 5.55
N LEU A 415 -0.16 27.32 6.26
CA LEU A 415 -1.27 26.46 5.83
C LEU A 415 -2.26 27.34 5.07
N VAL A 416 -2.57 26.98 3.83
CA VAL A 416 -3.39 27.84 2.97
C VAL A 416 -4.83 27.98 3.48
N ASN A 417 -5.39 29.17 3.28
CA ASN A 417 -6.84 29.36 3.25
C ASN A 417 -7.39 29.00 1.86
N GLU A 418 -8.71 29.11 1.67
CA GLU A 418 -9.35 28.81 0.38
C GLU A 418 -8.86 29.71 -0.77
N LYS A 419 -8.64 31.00 -0.52
CA LYS A 419 -8.25 31.99 -1.54
C LYS A 419 -6.84 31.73 -2.03
N LEU A 420 -5.87 31.69 -1.12
CA LEU A 420 -4.48 31.37 -1.43
C LEU A 420 -4.37 30.00 -2.09
N GLY A 421 -5.09 29.00 -1.56
CA GLY A 421 -5.17 27.68 -2.17
C GLY A 421 -5.53 27.78 -3.66
N LYS A 422 -6.67 28.39 -4.00
CA LYS A 422 -7.09 28.61 -5.40
C LYS A 422 -6.06 29.41 -6.21
N SER A 423 -5.46 30.44 -5.62
CA SER A 423 -4.47 31.27 -6.30
C SER A 423 -3.23 30.46 -6.69
N LEU A 424 -2.72 29.59 -5.82
CA LEU A 424 -1.59 28.72 -6.14
C LEU A 424 -1.86 27.79 -7.34
N TYR A 425 -3.08 27.26 -7.47
CA TYR A 425 -3.46 26.46 -8.65
C TYR A 425 -3.49 27.30 -9.93
N ALA A 426 -3.91 28.56 -9.85
CA ALA A 426 -3.92 29.47 -11.00
C ALA A 426 -2.51 29.99 -11.36
N GLU A 427 -1.69 30.30 -10.36
CA GLU A 427 -0.36 30.91 -10.51
C GLU A 427 0.72 29.88 -10.83
N LEU A 428 0.64 28.66 -10.28
CA LEU A 428 1.69 27.63 -10.37
C LEU A 428 1.23 26.37 -11.11
N GLY A 429 -0.06 26.23 -11.40
CA GLY A 429 -0.60 25.12 -12.17
C GLY A 429 -0.23 25.18 -13.66
N ASN A 430 -0.44 24.05 -14.34
CA ASN A 430 -0.33 23.99 -15.79
C ASN A 430 -1.50 24.71 -16.49
N GLU A 431 -1.55 24.67 -17.82
CA GLU A 431 -2.62 25.30 -18.63
C GLU A 431 -4.05 24.85 -18.26
N ARG A 432 -4.19 23.71 -17.57
CA ARG A 432 -5.48 23.18 -17.08
C ARG A 432 -5.73 23.52 -15.61
N GLN A 433 -4.93 24.41 -15.02
CA GLN A 433 -4.94 24.78 -13.60
C GLN A 433 -4.74 23.58 -12.67
N ILE A 434 -3.98 22.58 -13.11
CA ILE A 434 -3.59 21.45 -12.26
C ILE A 434 -2.22 21.77 -11.68
N LEU A 435 -2.16 21.93 -10.36
CA LEU A 435 -0.91 22.05 -9.61
C LEU A 435 -0.37 20.66 -9.26
N SER A 436 0.83 20.36 -9.76
CA SER A 436 1.58 19.17 -9.35
C SER A 436 2.49 19.52 -8.17
N ILE A 437 2.45 18.74 -7.10
CA ILE A 437 3.35 18.89 -5.94
C ILE A 437 4.32 17.69 -5.84
N PRO A 438 5.56 17.88 -5.33
CA PRO A 438 6.12 19.15 -4.82
C PRO A 438 6.33 20.18 -5.94
N CYS A 439 6.14 21.45 -5.61
CA CYS A 439 6.40 22.58 -6.51
C CYS A 439 7.30 23.59 -5.78
N PHE A 440 8.47 23.88 -6.37
CA PHE A 440 9.44 24.80 -5.78
C PHE A 440 9.44 26.12 -6.55
N VAL A 441 9.49 27.24 -5.83
CA VAL A 441 9.46 28.59 -6.41
C VAL A 441 10.55 29.44 -5.77
N VAL A 442 11.21 30.30 -6.55
CA VAL A 442 12.09 31.35 -6.03
C VAL A 442 11.39 32.70 -6.18
N ILE A 443 11.29 33.45 -5.09
CA ILE A 443 10.85 34.84 -5.06
C ILE A 443 12.07 35.75 -4.89
N ASP A 444 12.16 36.80 -5.69
CA ASP A 444 13.21 37.81 -5.58
C ASP A 444 13.00 38.77 -4.39
N LYS A 445 13.97 39.66 -4.17
CA LYS A 445 13.91 40.67 -3.10
C LYS A 445 12.78 41.69 -3.26
N THR A 446 12.19 41.83 -4.44
CA THR A 446 11.04 42.73 -4.67
C THR A 446 9.72 42.11 -4.23
N GLY A 447 9.69 40.78 -4.04
CA GLY A 447 8.50 40.00 -3.72
C GLY A 447 7.82 39.40 -4.94
N LYS A 448 8.50 39.32 -6.10
CA LYS A 448 7.95 38.75 -7.34
C LYS A 448 8.54 37.36 -7.62
N ILE A 449 7.78 36.54 -8.37
CA ILE A 449 8.24 35.23 -8.82
C ILE A 449 9.40 35.41 -9.78
N ALA A 450 10.58 34.99 -9.34
CA ALA A 450 11.80 34.98 -10.14
C ALA A 450 11.93 33.67 -10.93
N ILE A 451 11.66 32.54 -10.27
CA ILE A 451 11.65 31.20 -10.89
C ILE A 451 10.40 30.46 -10.46
N ARG A 452 9.50 30.20 -11.42
CA ARG A 452 8.24 29.48 -11.19
C ARG A 452 8.42 27.99 -10.91
N HIS A 453 9.42 27.37 -11.52
CA HIS A 453 9.72 25.93 -11.38
C HIS A 453 11.19 25.77 -10.98
N ALA A 454 11.49 26.12 -9.73
CA ALA A 454 12.82 26.03 -9.17
C ALA A 454 13.28 24.58 -9.03
N ALA A 455 14.59 24.39 -8.95
CA ALA A 455 15.18 23.09 -8.66
C ALA A 455 14.74 22.60 -7.27
N ALA A 456 14.63 21.29 -7.13
CA ALA A 456 14.26 20.66 -5.86
C ALA A 456 15.49 20.47 -4.95
N PRO A 457 15.31 20.25 -3.64
CA PRO A 457 16.42 20.10 -2.70
C PRO A 457 17.38 18.93 -2.98
N ASP A 458 16.98 17.95 -3.79
CA ASP A 458 17.84 16.85 -4.25
C ASP A 458 18.68 17.20 -5.49
N GLU A 459 18.59 18.44 -5.99
CA GLU A 459 19.52 19.05 -6.95
C GLU A 459 20.23 20.28 -6.31
N PRO A 460 20.95 20.12 -5.18
CA PRO A 460 21.35 21.25 -4.35
C PRO A 460 22.25 22.27 -5.05
N GLU A 461 23.14 21.84 -5.95
CA GLU A 461 24.02 22.73 -6.71
C GLU A 461 23.21 23.69 -7.60
N LYS A 462 22.16 23.17 -8.25
CA LYS A 462 21.27 23.95 -9.11
C LYS A 462 20.37 24.88 -8.30
N VAL A 463 19.93 24.46 -7.12
CA VAL A 463 19.22 25.35 -6.19
C VAL A 463 20.12 26.52 -5.79
N ILE A 464 21.37 26.24 -5.42
CA ILE A 464 22.34 27.28 -5.00
C ILE A 464 22.63 28.25 -6.14
N GLU A 465 22.81 27.75 -7.37
CA GLU A 465 22.98 28.60 -8.56
C GLU A 465 21.78 29.55 -8.73
N GLN A 466 20.56 29.01 -8.71
CA GLN A 466 19.33 29.76 -8.85
C GLN A 466 19.14 30.81 -7.76
N LEU A 467 19.40 30.46 -6.50
CA LEU A 467 19.34 31.41 -5.38
C LEU A 467 20.42 32.48 -5.49
N GLY A 468 21.63 32.10 -5.90
CA GLY A 468 22.77 33.01 -6.07
C GLY A 468 22.54 34.10 -7.11
N THR A 469 21.83 33.80 -8.20
CA THR A 469 21.46 34.81 -9.21
C THR A 469 20.69 35.98 -8.58
N TYR A 470 19.65 35.69 -7.80
CA TYR A 470 18.78 36.73 -7.22
C TYR A 470 19.24 37.25 -5.85
N TYR A 471 20.17 36.55 -5.20
CA TYR A 471 20.76 37.02 -3.95
C TYR A 471 21.80 38.13 -4.19
N ASN A 472 22.55 38.06 -5.30
CA ASN A 472 23.61 39.01 -5.62
C ASN A 472 23.12 40.27 -6.37
N GLU A 473 21.88 40.27 -6.86
CA GLU A 473 21.15 41.45 -7.37
C GLU A 473 20.64 42.33 -6.22
#